data_AF-A0A7C3LZD0-F1
#
_entry.id   AF-A0A7C3LZD0-F1
#
_cell.length_a   1.000
_cell.length_b   1.000
_cell.length_c   1.000
_cell.angle_alpha   90.00
_cell.angle_beta   90.00
_cell.angle_gamma   90.00
#
_symmetry.space_group_name_H-M   'P 1'
#
loop_
_entity.id
_entity.type
_entity.pdbx_description
1 polymer ?
#
loop_
_entity_poly.entity_id
_entity_poly.type
_entity_poly.pdbx_seq_one_letter_code
_entity_poly.pdbx_strand_id
1 'polypeptide(L)'
;MSVVNYDELFTITRKLTNVIPSNKRKTKDLFSIKEGTFLEFKDKTFFVKESITYSEKNKKGKIVDSWDECEAICLEEKGKTYFVEVEDDDGLKIYFSHTIVKLRELGIKKSDIKQIVDEEDNIKYNNQKFYYDDDYIAFLGNSDEKVYFVDFEADNGDYLTIEQYEDGETKAYISSSVSGVEVIQA
;
A
#
# COMPACT_ATOMS: atom_id res chain seq x y z
N MET A 1 3.78 21.17 -4.78
CA MET A 1 3.08 21.32 -3.50
C MET A 1 1.62 21.05 -3.77
N SER A 2 1.07 19.94 -3.28
CA SER A 2 -0.38 19.72 -3.29
C SER A 2 -1.03 20.77 -2.38
N VAL A 3 -2.12 21.35 -2.83
CA VAL A 3 -2.91 22.29 -2.02
C VAL A 3 -3.69 21.44 -1.01
N VAL A 4 -3.47 21.70 0.28
CA VAL A 4 -4.23 21.04 1.35
C VAL A 4 -5.69 21.46 1.26
N ASN A 5 -6.60 20.49 1.12
CA ASN A 5 -8.03 20.72 1.09
C ASN A 5 -8.63 20.70 2.51
N TYR A 6 -8.59 21.84 3.20
CA TYR A 6 -9.06 21.94 4.59
C TYR A 6 -10.56 21.66 4.76
N ASP A 7 -11.39 21.95 3.75
CA ASP A 7 -12.83 21.69 3.80
C ASP A 7 -13.13 20.18 3.78
N GLU A 8 -12.38 19.44 2.97
CA GLU A 8 -12.43 17.98 2.94
C GLU A 8 -11.96 17.39 4.27
N LEU A 9 -10.83 17.85 4.82
CA LEU A 9 -10.34 17.38 6.13
C LEU A 9 -11.32 17.69 7.27
N PHE A 10 -11.91 18.88 7.27
CA PHE A 10 -12.94 19.24 8.24
C PHE A 10 -14.16 18.32 8.12
N THR A 11 -14.59 18.02 6.89
CA THR A 11 -15.70 17.12 6.62
C THR A 11 -15.39 15.69 7.08
N ILE A 12 -14.21 15.16 6.77
CA ILE A 12 -13.76 13.83 7.19
C ILE A 12 -13.70 13.75 8.72
N THR A 13 -13.08 14.74 9.38
CA THR A 13 -12.92 14.75 10.83
C THR A 13 -14.28 14.67 11.55
N ARG A 14 -15.32 15.31 11.01
CA ARG A 14 -16.68 15.26 11.56
C ARG A 14 -17.39 13.91 11.39
N LYS A 15 -16.89 13.01 10.54
CA LYS A 15 -17.41 11.64 10.42
C LYS A 15 -16.94 10.73 11.56
N LEU A 16 -15.88 11.12 12.27
CA LEU A 16 -15.38 10.39 13.43
C LEU A 16 -16.27 10.65 14.65
N THR A 17 -17.20 9.74 14.94
CA THR A 17 -18.25 9.95 15.95
C THR A 17 -18.52 8.74 16.84
N ASN A 18 -18.14 7.53 16.41
CA ASN A 18 -18.39 6.27 17.12
C ASN A 18 -17.10 5.47 17.27
N VAL A 19 -16.09 6.08 17.89
CA VAL A 19 -14.78 5.45 18.08
C VAL A 19 -14.92 4.17 18.92
N ILE A 20 -14.42 3.07 18.37
CA ILE A 20 -14.33 1.78 19.04
C ILE A 20 -13.39 1.94 20.24
N PRO A 21 -13.86 1.65 21.48
CA PRO A 21 -13.02 1.69 22.67
C PRO A 21 -11.79 0.78 22.51
N SER A 22 -10.63 1.21 22.99
CA SER A 22 -9.35 0.49 22.81
C SER A 22 -9.41 -0.99 23.22
N ASN A 23 -10.09 -1.30 24.32
CA ASN A 23 -10.27 -2.67 24.80
C ASN A 23 -11.17 -3.56 23.92
N LYS A 24 -11.81 -3.01 22.89
CA LYS A 24 -12.67 -3.71 21.93
C LYS A 24 -12.09 -3.75 20.51
N ARG A 25 -11.00 -3.03 20.24
CA ARG A 25 -10.33 -3.03 18.93
C ARG A 25 -9.63 -4.38 18.76
N LYS A 26 -9.83 -5.02 17.61
CA LYS A 26 -9.24 -6.33 17.32
C LYS A 26 -8.42 -6.27 16.06
N THR A 27 -7.26 -6.90 16.10
CA THR A 27 -6.36 -7.07 14.94
C THR A 27 -7.07 -7.68 13.73
N LYS A 28 -8.02 -8.61 13.94
CA LYS A 28 -8.81 -9.22 12.86
C LYS A 28 -9.74 -8.25 12.12
N ASP A 29 -10.04 -7.10 12.70
CA ASP A 29 -10.90 -6.10 12.06
C ASP A 29 -10.17 -5.45 10.86
N LEU A 30 -8.84 -5.57 10.77
CA LEU A 30 -8.04 -5.06 9.66
C LEU A 30 -8.29 -5.78 8.33
N PHE A 31 -8.82 -7.02 8.34
CA PHE A 31 -9.28 -7.71 7.13
C PHE A 31 -10.66 -7.23 6.64
N SER A 32 -11.23 -6.22 7.28
CA SER A 32 -12.51 -5.62 6.91
C SER A 32 -12.41 -4.13 6.61
N ILE A 33 -11.18 -3.64 6.41
CA ILE A 33 -10.93 -2.25 6.03
C ILE A 33 -11.58 -2.00 4.67
N LYS A 34 -12.26 -0.87 4.57
CA LYS A 34 -12.94 -0.39 3.37
C LYS A 34 -13.04 1.14 3.41
N GLU A 35 -13.46 1.74 2.30
CA GLU A 35 -13.80 3.17 2.26
C GLU A 35 -14.69 3.58 3.44
N GLY A 36 -14.33 4.67 4.12
CA GLY A 36 -15.07 5.19 5.28
C GLY A 36 -14.49 4.76 6.64
N THR A 37 -13.62 3.75 6.65
CA THR A 37 -12.97 3.23 7.86
C THR A 37 -11.97 4.25 8.41
N PHE A 38 -11.86 4.33 9.74
CA PHE A 38 -10.79 5.06 10.42
C PHE A 38 -9.81 4.07 11.06
N LEU A 39 -8.53 4.32 10.85
CA LEU A 39 -7.41 3.58 11.43
C LEU A 39 -6.65 4.47 12.42
N GLU A 40 -6.04 3.86 13.43
CA GLU A 40 -5.07 4.50 14.32
C GLU A 40 -3.73 3.77 14.20
N PHE A 41 -2.66 4.55 14.04
CA PHE A 41 -1.29 4.03 14.02
C PHE A 41 -0.31 5.12 14.46
N LYS A 42 0.56 4.82 15.43
CA LYS A 42 1.55 5.77 16.00
C LYS A 42 0.93 7.12 16.38
N ASP A 43 -0.17 7.08 17.13
CA ASP A 43 -0.93 8.25 17.60
C ASP A 43 -1.47 9.16 16.49
N LYS A 44 -1.63 8.63 15.27
CA LYS A 44 -2.23 9.33 14.13
C LYS A 44 -3.49 8.63 13.68
N THR A 45 -4.43 9.44 13.20
CA THR A 45 -5.71 9.00 12.67
C THR A 45 -5.67 9.04 11.15
N PHE A 46 -6.06 7.93 10.54
CA PHE A 46 -6.14 7.79 9.09
C PHE A 46 -7.56 7.50 8.68
N PHE A 47 -8.05 8.22 7.68
CA PHE A 47 -9.33 7.96 7.04
C PHE A 47 -9.11 7.22 5.73
N VAL A 48 -9.66 6.02 5.61
CA VAL A 48 -9.60 5.23 4.38
C VAL A 48 -10.55 5.82 3.36
N LYS A 49 -9.96 6.41 2.32
CA LYS A 49 -10.67 7.09 1.24
C LYS A 49 -11.06 6.11 0.15
N GLU A 50 -10.19 5.15 -0.13
CA GLU A 50 -10.39 4.13 -1.16
C GLU A 50 -9.72 2.84 -0.70
N SER A 51 -10.26 1.71 -1.14
CA SER A 51 -9.72 0.38 -0.87
C SER A 51 -9.91 -0.47 -2.10
N ILE A 52 -8.85 -1.16 -2.49
CA ILE A 52 -8.74 -1.98 -3.67
C ILE A 52 -8.19 -3.33 -3.26
N THR A 53 -8.78 -4.40 -3.76
CA THR A 53 -8.25 -5.75 -3.58
C THR A 53 -7.43 -6.13 -4.80
N TYR A 54 -6.23 -6.66 -4.62
CA TYR A 54 -5.48 -7.35 -5.66
C TYR A 54 -5.57 -8.85 -5.45
N SER A 55 -5.44 -9.61 -6.54
CA SER A 55 -5.41 -11.07 -6.44
C SER A 55 -4.52 -11.71 -7.48
N GLU A 56 -3.80 -12.76 -7.09
CA GLU A 56 -3.10 -13.63 -8.01
C GLU A 56 -3.95 -14.84 -8.37
N LYS A 57 -3.94 -15.20 -9.66
CA LYS A 57 -4.71 -16.34 -10.18
C LYS A 57 -3.76 -17.36 -10.80
N ASN A 58 -3.93 -18.64 -10.43
CA ASN A 58 -3.20 -19.71 -11.09
C ASN A 58 -3.66 -19.94 -12.54
N LYS A 59 -3.00 -20.86 -13.26
CA LYS A 59 -3.33 -21.22 -14.66
C LYS A 59 -4.78 -21.68 -14.91
N LYS A 60 -5.53 -22.03 -13.86
CA LYS A 60 -6.96 -22.42 -13.94
C LYS A 60 -7.90 -21.26 -13.59
N GLY A 61 -7.38 -20.05 -13.35
CA GLY A 61 -8.15 -18.87 -12.96
C GLY A 61 -8.59 -18.85 -11.50
N LYS A 62 -8.11 -19.77 -10.66
CA LYS A 62 -8.44 -19.77 -9.22
C LYS A 62 -7.50 -18.80 -8.50
N ILE A 63 -8.07 -17.94 -7.65
CA ILE A 63 -7.33 -17.08 -6.73
C ILE A 63 -6.46 -17.95 -5.82
N VAL A 64 -5.15 -17.66 -5.81
CA VAL A 64 -4.16 -18.32 -4.97
C VAL A 64 -3.66 -17.41 -3.85
N ASP A 65 -3.68 -16.10 -4.09
CA ASP A 65 -3.36 -15.09 -3.10
C ASP A 65 -4.18 -13.80 -3.34
N SER A 66 -4.39 -13.01 -2.29
CA SER A 66 -5.07 -11.72 -2.34
C SER A 66 -4.71 -10.82 -1.17
N TRP A 67 -4.54 -9.54 -1.44
CA TRP A 67 -4.29 -8.50 -0.46
C TRP A 67 -5.15 -7.28 -0.76
N ASP A 68 -5.42 -6.48 0.27
CA ASP A 68 -6.13 -5.22 0.16
C ASP A 68 -5.15 -4.05 0.32
N GLU A 69 -5.16 -3.11 -0.64
CA GLU A 69 -4.46 -1.84 -0.53
C GLU A 69 -5.48 -0.71 -0.31
N CYS A 70 -5.17 0.16 0.65
CA CYS A 70 -6.04 1.27 1.04
C CYS A 70 -5.34 2.62 0.87
N GLU A 71 -5.95 3.54 0.12
CA GLU A 71 -5.55 4.95 0.15
C GLU A 71 -6.11 5.60 1.42
N ALA A 72 -5.23 6.04 2.31
CA ALA A 72 -5.59 6.57 3.61
C ALA A 72 -5.08 8.00 3.81
N ILE A 73 -5.96 8.89 4.27
CA ILE A 73 -5.67 10.31 4.53
C ILE A 73 -5.33 10.48 6.02
N CYS A 74 -4.11 10.96 6.33
CA CYS A 74 -3.71 11.29 7.70
C CYS A 74 -4.26 12.66 8.12
N LEU A 75 -5.05 12.70 9.19
CA LEU A 75 -5.71 13.93 9.65
C LEU A 75 -4.72 14.91 10.30
N GLU A 76 -3.75 14.39 11.05
CA GLU A 76 -2.74 15.18 11.77
C GLU A 76 -1.64 15.72 10.84
N GLU A 77 -1.42 15.10 9.67
CA GLU A 77 -0.44 15.53 8.66
C GLU A 77 -1.05 16.32 7.50
N LYS A 78 -2.03 17.18 7.80
CA LYS A 78 -2.66 18.08 6.82
C LYS A 78 -3.21 17.33 5.59
N GLY A 79 -3.76 16.14 5.81
CA GLY A 79 -4.36 15.34 4.74
C GLY A 79 -3.36 14.63 3.84
N LYS A 80 -2.14 14.39 4.30
CA LYS A 80 -1.18 13.60 3.55
C LYS A 80 -1.72 12.18 3.32
N THR A 81 -1.62 11.72 2.08
CA THR A 81 -1.99 10.37 1.66
C THR A 81 -0.91 9.36 2.01
N TYR A 82 -1.36 8.19 2.46
CA TYR A 82 -0.59 6.99 2.73
C TYR A 82 -1.27 5.81 2.05
N PHE A 83 -0.51 4.77 1.72
CA PHE A 83 -1.06 3.50 1.26
C PHE A 83 -0.83 2.46 2.33
N VAL A 84 -1.89 1.71 2.66
CA VAL A 84 -1.85 0.65 3.67
C VAL A 84 -2.23 -0.64 2.98
N GLU A 85 -1.27 -1.55 2.91
CA GLU A 85 -1.50 -2.89 2.40
C GLU A 85 -1.75 -3.86 3.55
N VAL A 86 -2.72 -4.76 3.37
CA VAL A 86 -3.09 -5.79 4.34
C VAL A 86 -3.20 -7.14 3.62
N GLU A 87 -2.47 -8.12 4.14
CA GLU A 87 -2.36 -9.48 3.58
C GLU A 87 -2.66 -10.51 4.69
N ASP A 88 -3.38 -11.59 4.33
CA ASP A 88 -3.67 -12.75 5.20
C ASP A 88 -3.10 -14.03 4.59
N ASP A 89 -1.78 -14.16 4.62
CA ASP A 89 -1.06 -15.33 4.13
C ASP A 89 -0.72 -16.29 5.31
N ASP A 90 0.46 -16.13 5.92
CA ASP A 90 0.88 -16.86 7.13
C ASP A 90 0.53 -16.14 8.45
N GLY A 91 -0.42 -15.21 8.36
CA GLY A 91 -0.83 -14.30 9.42
C GLY A 91 -0.86 -12.86 8.92
N LEU A 92 -1.45 -11.98 9.73
CA LEU A 92 -1.61 -10.57 9.37
C LEU A 92 -0.25 -9.90 9.12
N LYS A 93 -0.01 -9.50 7.87
CA LYS A 93 1.05 -8.57 7.49
C LYS A 93 0.41 -7.23 7.11
N ILE A 94 1.06 -6.15 7.50
CA ILE A 94 0.64 -4.80 7.13
C ILE A 94 1.86 -4.05 6.63
N TYR A 95 1.74 -3.46 5.45
CA TYR A 95 2.76 -2.56 4.91
C TYR A 95 2.21 -1.15 4.86
N PHE A 96 3.07 -0.19 5.23
CA PHE A 96 2.71 1.22 5.24
C PHE A 96 3.61 1.99 4.31
N SER A 97 3.06 2.44 3.19
CA SER A 97 3.79 3.20 2.17
C SER A 97 3.67 4.68 2.44
N HIS A 98 4.80 5.30 2.76
CA HIS A 98 4.85 6.72 3.13
C HIS A 98 5.09 7.65 1.93
N THR A 99 5.46 7.11 0.77
CA THR A 99 5.88 7.89 -0.40
C THR A 99 5.69 7.11 -1.69
N ILE A 100 5.02 7.72 -2.66
CA ILE A 100 5.15 7.34 -4.08
C ILE A 100 6.44 7.96 -4.60
N VAL A 101 7.38 7.13 -5.02
CA VAL A 101 8.67 7.54 -5.59
C VAL A 101 8.57 7.51 -7.11
N LYS A 102 9.09 8.53 -7.78
CA LYS A 102 9.16 8.52 -9.25
C LYS A 102 10.34 7.65 -9.69
N LEU A 103 10.21 6.88 -10.76
CA LEU A 103 11.32 6.08 -11.33
C LEU A 103 12.62 6.87 -11.52
N ARG A 104 12.52 8.14 -11.93
CA ARG A 104 13.69 9.03 -12.07
C ARG A 104 14.45 9.28 -10.76
N GLU A 105 13.75 9.24 -9.62
CA GLU A 105 14.33 9.39 -8.28
C GLU A 105 15.02 8.10 -7.83
N LEU A 106 14.58 6.94 -8.37
CA LEU A 106 15.27 5.65 -8.26
C LEU A 106 16.43 5.52 -9.27
N GLY A 107 16.62 6.50 -10.16
CA GLY A 107 17.65 6.48 -11.18
C GLY A 107 17.38 5.54 -12.36
N ILE A 108 16.14 5.06 -12.54
CA ILE A 108 15.75 4.11 -13.58
C ILE A 108 14.67 4.66 -14.51
N LYS A 109 14.50 4.03 -15.67
CA LYS A 109 13.40 4.24 -16.61
C LYS A 109 12.50 3.01 -16.64
N LYS A 110 11.29 3.18 -17.17
CA LYS A 110 10.34 2.07 -17.38
C LYS A 110 10.94 0.93 -18.22
N SER A 111 11.79 1.25 -19.20
CA SER A 111 12.48 0.28 -20.05
C SER A 111 13.47 -0.61 -19.30
N ASP A 112 13.97 -0.15 -18.16
CA ASP A 112 15.08 -0.78 -17.45
C ASP A 112 14.57 -1.91 -16.54
N ILE A 113 13.29 -1.86 -16.16
CA ILE A 113 12.66 -2.80 -15.22
C ILE A 113 12.85 -4.25 -15.65
N LYS A 114 12.63 -4.57 -16.93
CA LYS A 114 12.82 -5.93 -17.43
C LYS A 114 14.27 -6.42 -17.27
N GLN A 115 15.24 -5.56 -17.56
CA GLN A 115 16.64 -5.92 -17.42
C GLN A 115 17.01 -6.13 -15.95
N ILE A 116 16.47 -5.31 -15.04
CA ILE A 116 16.68 -5.45 -13.60
C ILE A 116 16.16 -6.81 -13.10
N VAL A 117 14.97 -7.21 -13.56
CA VAL A 117 14.39 -8.54 -13.25
C VAL A 117 15.24 -9.66 -13.86
N ASP A 118 15.57 -9.58 -15.16
CA ASP A 118 16.35 -10.60 -15.87
C ASP A 118 17.77 -10.80 -15.27
N GLU A 119 18.35 -9.75 -14.68
CA GLU A 119 19.69 -9.75 -14.06
C GLU A 119 19.66 -9.86 -12.53
N GLU A 120 18.48 -9.92 -11.90
CA GLU A 120 18.29 -9.87 -10.43
C GLU A 120 19.08 -8.72 -9.77
N ASP A 121 19.10 -7.53 -10.41
CA ASP A 121 19.90 -6.37 -9.96
C ASP A 121 19.22 -5.61 -8.81
N ASN A 122 19.97 -4.70 -8.18
CA ASN A 122 19.52 -3.83 -7.10
C ASN A 122 19.22 -2.41 -7.57
N ILE A 123 18.22 -1.79 -6.94
CA ILE A 123 17.92 -0.36 -7.08
C ILE A 123 18.49 0.39 -5.87
N LYS A 124 19.11 1.55 -6.10
CA LYS A 124 19.62 2.41 -5.03
C LYS A 124 18.70 3.60 -4.80
N TYR A 125 18.28 3.79 -3.56
CA TYR A 125 17.48 4.93 -3.14
C TYR A 125 17.86 5.36 -1.73
N ASN A 126 18.07 6.66 -1.48
CA ASN A 126 18.42 7.21 -0.16
C ASN A 126 19.57 6.48 0.59
N ASN A 127 20.65 6.13 -0.12
CA ASN A 127 21.79 5.36 0.40
C ASN A 127 21.47 3.91 0.84
N GLN A 128 20.29 3.41 0.54
CA GLN A 128 19.92 2.00 0.68
C GLN A 128 19.97 1.31 -0.69
N LYS A 129 20.21 -0.01 -0.65
CA LYS A 129 20.03 -0.91 -1.79
C LYS A 129 18.80 -1.74 -1.54
N PHE A 130 17.94 -1.80 -2.54
CA PHE A 130 16.78 -2.66 -2.63
C PHE A 130 17.14 -3.75 -3.63
N TYR A 131 17.29 -4.98 -3.15
CA TYR A 131 17.63 -6.14 -3.95
C TYR A 131 16.35 -6.76 -4.49
N TYR A 132 16.39 -7.20 -5.74
CA TYR A 132 15.26 -7.90 -6.36
C TYR A 132 14.81 -9.08 -5.47
N ASP A 133 13.50 -9.21 -5.28
CA ASP A 133 12.87 -10.28 -4.51
C ASP A 133 11.99 -11.16 -5.40
N ASP A 134 10.92 -10.59 -5.98
CA ASP A 134 10.01 -11.32 -6.87
C ASP A 134 9.34 -10.43 -7.93
N ASP A 135 8.79 -11.06 -8.96
CA ASP A 135 7.95 -10.43 -9.97
C ASP A 135 6.72 -11.26 -10.32
N TYR A 136 5.55 -10.63 -10.33
CA TYR A 136 4.29 -11.35 -10.52
C TYR A 136 3.20 -10.48 -11.16
N ILE A 137 2.11 -11.14 -11.58
CA ILE A 137 0.94 -10.48 -12.17
C ILE A 137 -0.24 -10.66 -11.23
N ALA A 138 -0.76 -9.55 -10.74
CA ALA A 138 -2.01 -9.50 -10.00
C ALA A 138 -3.16 -8.97 -10.87
N PHE A 139 -4.38 -9.16 -10.40
CA PHE A 139 -5.61 -8.66 -10.99
C PHE A 139 -6.30 -7.68 -10.06
N LEU A 140 -6.74 -6.55 -10.62
CA LEU A 140 -7.43 -5.50 -9.88
C LEU A 140 -8.88 -5.88 -9.58
N GLY A 141 -9.21 -6.10 -8.31
CA GLY A 141 -10.54 -6.46 -7.82
C GLY A 141 -11.12 -7.69 -8.51
N ASN A 142 -12.37 -7.57 -8.96
CA ASN A 142 -13.05 -8.61 -9.75
C ASN A 142 -12.88 -8.43 -11.26
N SER A 143 -11.95 -7.58 -11.69
CA SER A 143 -11.69 -7.33 -13.11
C SER A 143 -10.64 -8.28 -13.69
N ASP A 144 -10.46 -8.18 -15.01
CA ASP A 144 -9.35 -8.82 -15.72
C ASP A 144 -8.17 -7.85 -15.95
N GLU A 145 -8.25 -6.63 -15.40
CA GLU A 145 -7.16 -5.65 -15.45
C GLU A 145 -5.96 -6.18 -14.67
N LYS A 146 -4.82 -6.22 -15.36
CA LYS A 146 -3.57 -6.72 -14.79
C LYS A 146 -2.71 -5.59 -14.28
N VAL A 147 -2.02 -5.89 -13.19
CA VAL A 147 -0.93 -5.07 -12.68
C VAL A 147 0.28 -5.99 -12.53
N TYR A 148 1.39 -5.61 -13.14
CA TYR A 148 2.66 -6.32 -13.01
C TYR A 148 3.44 -5.69 -11.86
N PHE A 149 3.73 -6.49 -10.84
CA PHE A 149 4.47 -6.12 -9.64
C PHE A 149 5.91 -6.57 -9.78
N VAL A 150 6.83 -5.73 -9.30
CA VAL A 150 8.24 -6.09 -9.11
C VAL A 150 8.64 -5.60 -7.73
N ASP A 151 8.96 -6.55 -6.86
CA ASP A 151 9.28 -6.31 -5.47
C ASP A 151 10.77 -6.41 -5.22
N PHE A 152 11.21 -5.58 -4.28
CA PHE A 152 12.58 -5.50 -3.84
C PHE A 152 12.61 -5.33 -2.33
N GLU A 153 13.57 -5.98 -1.67
CA GLU A 153 13.80 -5.86 -0.23
C GLU A 153 15.15 -5.20 0.06
N ALA A 154 15.18 -4.30 1.04
CA ALA A 154 16.42 -3.74 1.58
C ALA A 154 16.88 -4.48 2.84
N ASP A 155 18.18 -4.44 3.13
CA ASP A 155 18.79 -5.11 4.29
C ASP A 155 18.18 -4.71 5.66
N ASN A 156 17.44 -3.60 5.73
CA ASN A 156 16.77 -3.12 6.93
C ASN A 156 15.27 -3.51 7.02
N GLY A 157 14.77 -4.33 6.09
CA GLY A 157 13.37 -4.78 6.02
C GLY A 157 12.39 -3.75 5.45
N ASP A 158 12.89 -2.71 4.78
CA ASP A 158 12.05 -1.84 3.94
C ASP A 158 11.88 -2.48 2.56
N TYR A 159 10.74 -2.22 1.93
CA TYR A 159 10.40 -2.75 0.61
C TYR A 159 10.29 -1.62 -0.41
N LEU A 160 10.65 -1.94 -1.66
CA LEU A 160 10.36 -1.14 -2.83
C LEU A 160 9.50 -1.99 -3.76
N THR A 161 8.29 -1.54 -4.03
CA THR A 161 7.38 -2.19 -4.98
C THR A 161 7.19 -1.31 -6.19
N ILE A 162 7.34 -1.85 -7.39
CA ILE A 162 7.03 -1.18 -8.66
C ILE A 162 5.81 -1.84 -9.28
N GLU A 163 4.77 -1.04 -9.52
CA GLU A 163 3.54 -1.46 -10.17
C GLU A 163 3.47 -0.94 -11.59
N GLN A 164 3.25 -1.82 -12.56
CA GLN A 164 2.97 -1.46 -13.95
C GLN A 164 1.54 -1.84 -14.32
N TYR A 165 0.71 -0.83 -14.55
CA TYR A 165 -0.69 -0.99 -14.92
C TYR A 165 -0.83 -1.19 -16.44
N GLU A 166 -1.90 -1.87 -16.86
CA GLU A 166 -2.17 -2.16 -18.29
C GLU A 166 -2.35 -0.89 -19.14
N ASP A 167 -2.83 0.21 -18.54
CA ASP A 167 -2.97 1.50 -19.22
C ASP A 167 -1.62 2.22 -19.45
N GLY A 168 -0.55 1.67 -18.90
CA GLY A 168 0.81 2.17 -19.04
C GLY A 168 1.29 3.01 -17.85
N GLU A 169 0.44 3.29 -16.85
CA GLU A 169 0.86 3.93 -15.61
C GLU A 169 1.92 3.08 -14.88
N THR A 170 2.85 3.75 -14.21
CA THR A 170 3.85 3.08 -13.39
C THR A 170 4.04 3.83 -12.09
N LYS A 171 3.80 3.14 -10.99
CA LYS A 171 3.95 3.67 -9.63
C LYS A 171 5.05 2.89 -8.93
N ALA A 172 5.74 3.54 -8.02
CA ALA A 172 6.72 2.89 -7.17
C ALA A 172 6.54 3.37 -5.73
N TYR A 173 6.59 2.45 -4.79
CA TYR A 173 6.29 2.70 -3.39
C TYR A 173 7.46 2.25 -2.53
N ILE A 174 7.80 3.06 -1.54
CA ILE A 174 8.66 2.62 -0.44
C ILE A 174 7.76 2.36 0.76
N SER A 175 7.79 1.13 1.24
CA SER A 175 6.96 0.65 2.33
C SER A 175 7.82 0.01 3.42
N SER A 176 7.27 -0.04 4.63
CA SER A 176 7.85 -0.79 5.74
C SER A 176 6.77 -1.68 6.32
N SER A 177 7.15 -2.88 6.77
CA SER A 177 6.28 -3.71 7.57
C SER A 177 5.98 -3.03 8.91
N VAL A 178 4.71 -2.98 9.31
CA VAL A 178 4.27 -2.33 10.54
C VAL A 178 3.40 -3.23 11.40
N SER A 179 3.40 -2.97 12.70
CA SER A 179 2.49 -3.59 13.66
C SER A 179 1.79 -2.52 14.51
N GLY A 180 0.67 -2.88 15.13
CA GLY A 180 -0.09 -1.96 15.99
C GLY A 180 -0.96 -0.95 15.23
N VAL A 181 -1.31 -1.24 13.98
CA VAL A 181 -2.43 -0.56 13.30
C VAL A 181 -3.72 -1.11 13.89
N GLU A 182 -4.68 -0.24 14.17
CA GLU A 182 -5.97 -0.62 14.71
C GLU A 182 -7.11 0.02 13.92
N VAL A 183 -8.19 -0.73 13.70
CA VAL A 183 -9.46 -0.13 13.25
C VAL A 183 -10.11 0.56 14.44
N ILE A 184 -10.38 1.85 14.30
CA ILE A 184 -11.00 2.66 15.36
C ILE A 184 -12.44 3.06 15.03
N GLN A 185 -12.87 2.95 13.77
CA GLN A 185 -14.26 3.07 13.33
C GLN A 185 -14.39 2.41 11.95
N ALA A 186 -15.47 1.67 11.68
CA ALA A 186 -15.73 1.00 10.40
C ALA A 186 -17.07 1.42 9.78
#